data_AF-A0A7S4S9S9-F1
#
_entry.id   AF-A0A7S4S9S9-F1
#
_cell.length_a   1.000
_cell.length_b   1.000
_cell.length_c   1.000
_cell.angle_alpha   90.00
_cell.angle_beta   90.00
_cell.angle_gamma   90.00
#
_symmetry.space_group_name_H-M   'P 1'
#
loop_
_entity.id
_entity.type
_entity.pdbx_description
1 polymer ?
#
loop_
_entity_poly.entity_id
_entity_poly.type
_entity_poly.pdbx_seq_one_letter_code
_entity_poly.pdbx_strand_id
1 'polypeptide(L)'
;KIHFISGKYDQLQQARPLSAIDAALNEFTNKIIQQGPQTSLEVKEVIINAINSDVGVLTTAFPCLCKILGKPTCAPTEVGSIAAQNRFKFIFQVFIRAITTVSHPLILFLDDLQWVDELSLQLISVLVTDTETNNFLFIGSYRENEIGASHPLTSYLDELKKREITITDINIGCISKEDVNALISDTISMPQHLTRSFSDIVYKKTGGNALFVTQFLQSLCDEGLLVFSL
;
A
#
# COMPACT_ATOMS: atom_id res chain seq x y z
N LYS A 1 -7.84 -16.20 8.02
CA LYS A 1 -6.49 -15.58 8.13
C LYS A 1 -6.48 -14.35 7.25
N ILE A 2 -6.04 -13.19 7.73
CA ILE A 2 -6.11 -11.94 6.94
C ILE A 2 -5.04 -11.95 5.84
N HIS A 3 -5.42 -11.58 4.63
CA HIS A 3 -4.46 -11.26 3.56
C HIS A 3 -4.12 -9.78 3.65
N PHE A 4 -2.97 -9.46 4.24
CA PHE A 4 -2.38 -8.13 4.13
C PHE A 4 -1.40 -8.13 2.96
N ILE A 5 -1.55 -7.23 2.01
CA ILE A 5 -0.64 -7.10 0.85
C ILE A 5 -0.28 -5.64 0.64
N SER A 6 0.96 -5.39 0.23
CA SER A 6 1.50 -4.04 0.19
C SER A 6 2.24 -3.74 -1.11
N GLY A 7 2.09 -2.50 -1.57
CA GLY A 7 2.79 -1.94 -2.71
C GLY A 7 3.30 -0.55 -2.38
N LYS A 8 4.34 -0.09 -3.08
CA LYS A 8 4.88 1.25 -2.92
C LYS A 8 5.15 1.85 -4.29
N TYR A 9 4.67 3.07 -4.53
CA TYR A 9 5.04 3.83 -5.71
C TYR A 9 6.41 4.49 -5.51
N ASP A 10 7.15 4.62 -6.59
CA ASP A 10 8.47 5.25 -6.61
C ASP A 10 8.49 6.28 -7.72
N GLN A 11 8.96 7.48 -7.40
CA GLN A 11 9.13 8.59 -8.35
C GLN A 11 9.96 8.19 -9.57
N LEU A 12 10.95 7.31 -9.41
CA LEU A 12 11.82 6.84 -10.49
C LEU A 12 11.18 5.73 -11.34
N GLN A 13 10.13 5.07 -10.85
CA GLN A 13 9.45 3.95 -11.52
C GLN A 13 8.12 4.35 -12.19
N GLN A 14 7.82 5.65 -12.30
CA GLN A 14 6.60 6.17 -12.93
C GLN A 14 6.39 5.69 -14.38
N ALA A 15 7.43 5.14 -15.03
CA ALA A 15 7.34 4.59 -16.38
C ALA A 15 6.53 3.28 -16.48
N ARG A 16 6.31 2.54 -15.38
CA ARG A 16 5.53 1.28 -15.39
C ARG A 16 4.18 1.47 -14.68
N PRO A 17 3.06 1.56 -15.43
CA PRO A 17 1.73 1.60 -14.85
C PRO A 17 1.48 0.40 -13.93
N LEU A 18 0.68 0.59 -12.88
CA LEU A 18 0.25 -0.46 -11.94
C LEU A 18 1.37 -1.11 -11.13
N SER A 19 2.57 -0.50 -11.07
CA SER A 19 3.76 -1.08 -10.43
C SER A 19 3.54 -1.48 -8.97
N ALA A 20 2.95 -0.60 -8.16
CA ALA A 20 2.67 -0.89 -6.75
C ALA A 20 1.62 -2.00 -6.58
N ILE A 21 0.59 -2.04 -7.44
CA ILE A 21 -0.42 -3.09 -7.42
C ILE A 21 0.19 -4.44 -7.82
N ASP A 22 1.04 -4.48 -8.86
CA ASP A 22 1.78 -5.69 -9.25
C ASP A 22 2.67 -6.21 -8.11
N ALA A 23 3.34 -5.30 -7.38
CA ALA A 23 4.12 -5.65 -6.19
C ALA A 23 3.25 -6.28 -5.09
N ALA A 24 2.09 -5.69 -4.79
CA ALA A 24 1.15 -6.22 -3.80
C ALA A 24 0.60 -7.61 -4.20
N LEU A 25 0.26 -7.80 -5.48
CA LEU A 25 -0.20 -9.09 -5.99
C LEU A 25 0.91 -10.14 -6.04
N ASN A 26 2.16 -9.74 -6.26
CA ASN A 26 3.30 -10.64 -6.15
C ASN A 26 3.50 -11.09 -4.70
N GLU A 27 3.31 -10.20 -3.71
CA GLU A 27 3.30 -10.55 -2.30
C GLU A 27 2.17 -11.55 -1.97
N PHE A 28 0.94 -11.28 -2.45
CA PHE A 28 -0.19 -12.21 -2.35
C PHE A 28 0.18 -13.60 -2.87
N THR A 29 0.69 -13.64 -4.10
CA THR A 29 1.02 -14.87 -4.81
C THR A 29 2.06 -15.70 -4.05
N ASN A 30 3.12 -15.05 -3.57
CA ASN A 30 4.16 -15.71 -2.78
C ASN A 30 3.60 -16.25 -1.45
N LYS A 31 2.71 -15.50 -0.78
CA LYS A 31 2.06 -15.94 0.47
C LYS A 31 1.18 -17.16 0.28
N ILE A 32 0.48 -17.27 -0.85
CA ILE A 32 -0.33 -18.46 -1.15
C ILE A 32 0.57 -19.68 -1.42
N ILE A 33 1.63 -19.50 -2.21
CA ILE A 33 2.58 -20.59 -2.51
C ILE A 33 3.26 -21.12 -1.23
N GLN A 34 3.64 -20.22 -0.31
CA GLN A 34 4.26 -20.59 0.96
C GLN A 34 3.32 -21.37 1.91
N GLN A 35 2.01 -21.28 1.74
CA GLN A 35 1.04 -22.04 2.54
C GLN A 35 0.94 -23.51 2.09
N GLY A 36 1.48 -23.84 0.93
CA GLY A 36 1.57 -25.21 0.42
C GLY A 36 0.77 -25.44 -0.86
N PRO A 37 1.00 -26.60 -1.51
CA PRO A 37 0.45 -26.89 -2.83
C PRO A 37 -1.08 -27.01 -2.84
N GLN A 38 -1.69 -27.53 -1.76
CA GLN A 38 -3.15 -27.69 -1.66
C GLN A 38 -3.87 -26.33 -1.68
N THR A 39 -3.44 -25.40 -0.82
CA THR A 39 -4.00 -24.04 -0.79
C THR A 39 -3.79 -23.29 -2.11
N SER A 40 -2.64 -23.48 -2.77
CA SER A 40 -2.41 -22.90 -4.10
C SER A 40 -3.37 -23.44 -5.16
N LEU A 41 -3.76 -24.72 -5.08
CA LEU A 41 -4.74 -25.32 -5.98
C LEU A 41 -6.15 -24.81 -5.69
N GLU A 42 -6.55 -24.76 -4.42
CA GLU A 42 -7.86 -24.23 -4.01
C GLU A 42 -8.05 -22.77 -4.47
N VAL A 43 -7.06 -21.91 -4.21
CA VAL A 43 -7.10 -20.50 -4.64
C VAL A 43 -7.12 -20.39 -6.16
N LYS A 44 -6.36 -21.23 -6.86
CA LYS A 44 -6.38 -21.28 -8.33
C LYS A 44 -7.78 -21.63 -8.84
N GLU A 45 -8.42 -22.65 -8.29
CA GLU A 45 -9.78 -23.07 -8.70
C GLU A 45 -10.80 -21.96 -8.44
N VAL A 46 -10.74 -21.31 -7.28
CA VAL A 46 -11.61 -20.17 -6.95
C VAL A 46 -11.45 -19.04 -7.96
N ILE A 47 -10.22 -18.66 -8.30
CA ILE A 47 -9.95 -17.59 -9.26
C ILE A 47 -10.41 -17.98 -10.67
N ILE A 48 -10.11 -19.21 -11.12
CA ILE A 48 -10.49 -19.68 -12.46
C ILE A 48 -12.02 -19.75 -12.59
N ASN A 49 -12.73 -20.24 -11.57
CA ASN A 49 -14.19 -20.31 -11.59
C ASN A 49 -14.84 -18.91 -11.63
N ALA A 50 -14.20 -17.91 -11.02
CA ALA A 50 -14.70 -16.55 -11.02
C ALA A 50 -14.47 -15.84 -12.38
N ILE A 51 -13.31 -16.05 -13.01
CA ILE A 51 -12.86 -15.26 -14.17
C ILE A 51 -12.98 -16.02 -15.50
N ASN A 52 -13.14 -17.35 -15.46
CA ASN A 52 -13.31 -18.22 -16.62
C ASN A 52 -12.22 -18.01 -17.69
N SER A 53 -12.61 -17.71 -18.94
CA SER A 53 -11.70 -17.57 -20.08
C SER A 53 -10.82 -16.31 -20.05
N ASP A 54 -11.01 -15.43 -19.07
CA ASP A 54 -10.39 -14.11 -19.04
C ASP A 54 -9.06 -14.02 -18.27
N VAL A 55 -8.50 -15.17 -17.86
CA VAL A 55 -7.22 -15.25 -17.16
C VAL A 55 -6.08 -14.57 -17.92
N GLY A 56 -6.12 -14.59 -19.27
CA GLY A 56 -5.14 -13.93 -20.12
C GLY A 56 -5.07 -12.41 -19.94
N VAL A 57 -6.20 -11.77 -19.67
CA VAL A 57 -6.26 -10.31 -19.47
C VAL A 57 -5.50 -9.92 -18.21
N LEU A 58 -5.72 -10.64 -17.10
CA LEU A 58 -5.03 -10.35 -15.84
C LEU A 58 -3.56 -10.74 -15.86
N THR A 59 -3.23 -11.91 -16.41
CA THR A 59 -1.84 -12.39 -16.43
C THR A 59 -0.94 -11.55 -17.36
N THR A 60 -1.52 -10.87 -18.34
CA THR A 60 -0.82 -9.87 -19.17
C THR A 60 -0.48 -8.61 -18.37
N ALA A 61 -1.43 -8.10 -17.57
CA ALA A 61 -1.22 -6.91 -16.74
C ALA A 61 -0.35 -7.19 -15.50
N PHE A 62 -0.54 -8.36 -14.89
CA PHE A 62 0.11 -8.81 -13.66
C PHE A 62 0.77 -10.18 -13.87
N PRO A 63 1.98 -10.22 -14.46
CA PRO A 63 2.69 -11.47 -14.74
C PRO A 63 2.93 -12.34 -13.50
N CYS A 64 2.98 -11.74 -12.31
CA CYS A 64 3.14 -12.46 -11.05
C CYS A 64 2.05 -13.53 -10.82
N LEU A 65 0.82 -13.30 -11.29
CA LEU A 65 -0.30 -14.22 -11.15
C LEU A 65 -0.10 -15.55 -11.92
N CYS A 66 0.80 -15.58 -12.92
CA CYS A 66 1.11 -16.81 -13.66
C CYS A 66 1.67 -17.91 -12.76
N LYS A 67 2.26 -17.56 -11.60
CA LYS A 67 2.80 -18.56 -10.65
C LYS A 67 1.69 -19.45 -10.05
N ILE A 68 0.47 -18.92 -9.91
CA ILE A 68 -0.70 -19.67 -9.40
C ILE A 68 -1.59 -20.13 -10.55
N LEU A 69 -1.95 -19.20 -11.45
CA LEU A 69 -2.93 -19.47 -12.50
C LEU A 69 -2.35 -20.30 -13.67
N GLY A 70 -1.04 -20.30 -13.83
CA GLY A 70 -0.35 -20.83 -15.01
C GLY A 70 -0.31 -19.82 -16.15
N LYS A 71 0.35 -20.20 -17.26
CA LYS A 71 0.40 -19.37 -18.45
C LYS A 71 -0.98 -19.33 -19.12
N PRO A 72 -1.42 -18.17 -19.63
CA PRO A 72 -2.68 -18.09 -20.35
C PRO A 72 -2.64 -18.99 -21.59
N THR A 73 -3.73 -19.73 -21.79
CA THR A 73 -3.90 -20.66 -22.92
C THR A 73 -4.36 -19.98 -24.21
N CYS A 74 -4.84 -18.74 -24.13
CA CYS A 74 -5.32 -17.96 -25.28
C CYS A 74 -4.58 -16.62 -25.40
N ALA A 75 -4.37 -16.16 -26.64
CA ALA A 75 -3.76 -14.88 -26.92
C ALA A 75 -4.63 -13.71 -26.39
N PRO A 76 -4.03 -12.63 -25.87
CA PRO A 76 -4.78 -11.47 -25.40
C PRO A 76 -5.59 -10.86 -26.55
N THR A 77 -6.88 -10.64 -26.31
CA THR A 77 -7.76 -9.93 -27.24
C THR A 77 -7.38 -8.45 -27.27
N GLU A 78 -7.46 -7.81 -28.45
CA GLU A 78 -6.94 -6.48 -28.77
C GLU A 78 -6.93 -5.47 -27.60
N VAL A 79 -5.70 -5.18 -27.13
CA VAL A 79 -5.42 -4.25 -26.04
C VAL A 79 -5.34 -2.85 -26.64
N GLY A 80 -6.44 -2.10 -26.57
CA GLY A 80 -6.44 -0.70 -27.02
C GLY A 80 -7.81 -0.02 -27.07
N SER A 81 -8.90 -0.78 -27.08
CA SER A 81 -10.25 -0.19 -27.06
C SER A 81 -10.71 0.16 -25.62
N ILE A 82 -11.62 1.13 -25.51
CA ILE A 82 -12.33 1.45 -24.24
C ILE A 82 -13.02 0.19 -23.69
N ALA A 83 -13.54 -0.67 -24.57
CA ALA A 83 -14.15 -1.94 -24.19
C ALA A 83 -13.13 -2.88 -23.53
N ALA A 84 -11.90 -2.96 -24.03
CA ALA A 84 -10.83 -3.76 -23.42
C ALA A 84 -10.44 -3.23 -22.02
N GLN A 85 -10.39 -1.91 -21.85
CA GLN A 85 -10.11 -1.31 -20.53
C GLN A 85 -11.23 -1.57 -19.52
N ASN A 86 -12.50 -1.41 -19.92
CA ASN A 86 -13.63 -1.71 -19.05
C ASN A 86 -13.70 -3.19 -18.69
N ARG A 87 -13.42 -4.07 -19.65
CA ARG A 87 -13.30 -5.51 -19.42
C ARG A 87 -12.20 -5.82 -18.42
N PHE A 88 -11.01 -5.22 -18.56
CA PHE A 88 -9.91 -5.40 -17.61
C PHE A 88 -10.30 -4.96 -16.19
N LYS A 89 -10.89 -3.77 -16.04
CA LYS A 89 -11.36 -3.25 -14.73
C LYS A 89 -12.36 -4.21 -14.07
N PHE A 90 -13.35 -4.68 -14.83
CA PHE A 90 -14.35 -5.63 -14.34
C PHE A 90 -13.72 -6.96 -13.93
N ILE A 91 -12.84 -7.52 -14.76
CA ILE A 91 -12.17 -8.78 -14.43
C ILE A 91 -11.31 -8.63 -13.17
N PHE A 92 -10.61 -7.50 -13.03
CA PHE A 92 -9.82 -7.21 -11.85
C PHE A 92 -10.67 -7.10 -10.58
N GLN A 93 -11.84 -6.47 -10.67
CA GLN A 93 -12.83 -6.44 -9.60
C GLN A 93 -13.31 -7.84 -9.21
N VAL A 94 -13.70 -8.66 -10.20
CA VAL A 94 -14.12 -10.06 -9.98
C VAL A 94 -13.00 -10.89 -9.34
N PHE A 95 -11.75 -10.68 -9.76
CA PHE A 95 -10.58 -11.31 -9.16
C PHE A 95 -10.43 -10.97 -7.68
N ILE A 96 -10.43 -9.67 -7.34
CA ILE A 96 -10.30 -9.22 -5.95
C ILE A 96 -11.43 -9.79 -5.10
N ARG A 97 -12.66 -9.79 -5.61
CA ARG A 97 -13.82 -10.40 -4.94
C ARG A 97 -13.61 -11.90 -4.71
N ALA A 98 -13.06 -12.63 -5.67
CA ALA A 98 -12.85 -14.07 -5.55
C ALA A 98 -11.82 -14.42 -4.45
N ILE A 99 -10.79 -13.60 -4.26
CA ILE A 99 -9.76 -13.80 -3.23
C ILE A 99 -10.12 -13.16 -1.89
N THR A 100 -11.21 -12.39 -1.81
CA THR A 100 -11.66 -11.70 -0.62
C THR A 100 -12.91 -12.39 -0.06
N THR A 101 -12.76 -13.07 1.08
CA THR A 101 -13.87 -13.79 1.72
C THR A 101 -13.96 -13.45 3.19
N VAL A 102 -15.06 -13.79 3.86
CA VAL A 102 -15.19 -13.60 5.32
C VAL A 102 -14.08 -14.33 6.09
N SER A 103 -13.70 -15.53 5.62
CA SER A 103 -12.61 -16.32 6.22
C SER A 103 -11.22 -15.74 5.91
N HIS A 104 -11.11 -14.99 4.81
CA HIS A 104 -9.88 -14.43 4.27
C HIS A 104 -10.10 -12.99 3.80
N PRO A 105 -10.28 -12.03 4.72
CA PRO A 105 -10.43 -10.62 4.36
C PRO A 105 -9.13 -10.10 3.75
N LEU A 106 -9.24 -9.13 2.86
CA LEU A 106 -8.11 -8.56 2.12
C LEU A 106 -7.88 -7.11 2.53
N ILE A 107 -6.64 -6.79 2.92
CA ILE A 107 -6.15 -5.43 3.14
C ILE A 107 -5.12 -5.14 2.06
N LEU A 108 -5.40 -4.15 1.21
CA LEU A 108 -4.46 -3.62 0.23
C LEU A 108 -3.90 -2.30 0.74
N PHE A 109 -2.60 -2.27 1.03
CA PHE A 109 -1.88 -1.06 1.43
C PHE A 109 -1.01 -0.56 0.27
N LEU A 110 -1.21 0.68 -0.17
CA LEU A 110 -0.37 1.32 -1.18
C LEU A 110 0.30 2.58 -0.62
N ASP A 111 1.63 2.59 -0.64
CA ASP A 111 2.45 3.69 -0.14
C ASP A 111 2.87 4.65 -1.26
N ASP A 112 3.13 5.91 -0.87
CA ASP A 112 3.51 7.02 -1.75
C ASP A 112 2.51 7.31 -2.88
N LEU A 113 1.20 7.41 -2.59
CA LEU A 113 0.17 7.70 -3.60
C LEU A 113 0.32 9.06 -4.29
N GLN A 114 1.18 9.96 -3.83
CA GLN A 114 1.54 11.16 -4.59
C GLN A 114 2.26 10.85 -5.92
N TRP A 115 2.73 9.61 -6.10
CA TRP A 115 3.34 9.13 -7.35
C TRP A 115 2.47 8.13 -8.11
N VAL A 116 1.20 8.01 -7.74
CA VAL A 116 0.25 7.08 -8.36
C VAL A 116 -0.02 7.43 -9.82
N ASP A 117 -0.09 6.42 -10.68
CA ASP A 117 -0.51 6.57 -12.08
C ASP A 117 -2.05 6.56 -12.23
N GLU A 118 -2.54 7.14 -13.32
CA GLU A 118 -3.99 7.28 -13.56
C GLU A 118 -4.70 5.92 -13.69
N LEU A 119 -4.07 4.92 -14.31
CA LEU A 119 -4.66 3.60 -14.47
C LEU A 119 -4.82 2.89 -13.12
N SER A 120 -3.85 3.06 -12.22
CA SER A 120 -3.95 2.60 -10.83
C SER A 120 -5.12 3.25 -10.10
N LEU A 121 -5.27 4.58 -10.18
CA LEU A 121 -6.40 5.28 -9.55
C LEU A 121 -7.74 4.77 -10.07
N GLN A 122 -7.86 4.56 -11.38
CA GLN A 122 -9.07 4.02 -11.98
C GLN A 122 -9.38 2.60 -11.50
N LEU A 123 -8.37 1.73 -11.32
CA LEU A 123 -8.58 0.40 -10.74
C LEU A 123 -9.00 0.47 -9.28
N ILE A 124 -8.31 1.26 -8.46
CA ILE A 124 -8.65 1.43 -7.05
C ILE A 124 -10.08 1.98 -6.94
N SER A 125 -10.47 2.94 -7.79
CA SER A 125 -11.85 3.44 -7.88
C SER A 125 -12.87 2.33 -8.04
N VAL A 126 -12.65 1.42 -8.99
CA VAL A 126 -13.59 0.32 -9.26
C VAL A 126 -13.65 -0.64 -8.08
N LEU A 127 -12.53 -0.87 -7.38
CA LEU A 127 -12.51 -1.72 -6.20
C LEU A 127 -13.24 -1.11 -5.00
N VAL A 128 -12.95 0.15 -4.65
CA VAL A 128 -13.52 0.78 -3.44
C VAL A 128 -14.98 1.18 -3.61
N THR A 129 -15.46 1.28 -4.84
CA THR A 129 -16.88 1.52 -5.16
C THR A 129 -17.67 0.23 -5.40
N ASP A 130 -17.02 -0.94 -5.31
CA ASP A 130 -17.69 -2.22 -5.45
C ASP A 130 -18.48 -2.58 -4.19
N THR A 131 -19.81 -2.51 -4.27
CA THR A 131 -20.68 -2.90 -3.16
C THR A 131 -20.77 -4.41 -2.96
N GLU A 132 -20.34 -5.22 -3.94
CA GLU A 132 -20.38 -6.69 -3.83
C GLU A 132 -19.11 -7.24 -3.13
N THR A 133 -18.01 -6.48 -3.16
CA THR A 133 -16.77 -6.87 -2.47
C THR A 133 -16.85 -6.54 -0.98
N ASN A 134 -17.30 -7.52 -0.21
CA ASN A 134 -17.31 -7.45 1.25
C ASN A 134 -15.96 -7.87 1.82
N ASN A 135 -15.57 -7.31 2.97
CA ASN A 135 -14.32 -7.65 3.70
C ASN A 135 -13.02 -7.22 2.99
N PHE A 136 -13.09 -6.16 2.20
CA PHE A 136 -11.95 -5.49 1.61
C PHE A 136 -11.67 -4.15 2.31
N LEU A 137 -10.41 -3.88 2.60
CA LEU A 137 -9.95 -2.59 3.12
C LEU A 137 -8.81 -2.08 2.23
N PHE A 138 -8.99 -0.88 1.69
CA PHE A 138 -7.93 -0.15 1.02
C PHE A 138 -7.32 0.87 1.98
N ILE A 139 -6.00 0.90 2.06
CA ILE A 139 -5.24 1.89 2.83
C ILE A 139 -4.24 2.53 1.88
N GLY A 140 -4.24 3.86 1.83
CA GLY A 140 -3.29 4.65 1.06
C GLY A 140 -2.55 5.64 1.95
N SER A 141 -1.24 5.75 1.78
CA SER A 141 -0.45 6.84 2.36
C SER A 141 0.05 7.78 1.28
N TYR A 142 0.05 9.07 1.58
CA TYR A 142 0.63 10.08 0.72
C TYR A 142 1.13 11.28 1.52
N ARG A 143 1.95 12.10 0.86
CA ARG A 143 2.45 13.36 1.41
C ARG A 143 1.52 14.50 1.02
N GLU A 144 0.83 15.08 1.98
CA GLU A 144 -0.14 16.17 1.75
C GLU A 144 0.49 17.36 1.01
N ASN A 145 1.75 17.70 1.31
CA ASN A 145 2.49 18.79 0.68
C ASN A 145 2.93 18.52 -0.78
N GLU A 146 2.85 17.27 -1.26
CA GLU A 146 3.18 16.90 -2.65
C GLU A 146 1.93 16.77 -3.53
N ILE A 147 0.73 16.97 -2.95
CA ILE A 147 -0.55 16.82 -3.65
C ILE A 147 -1.25 18.18 -3.72
N GLY A 148 -1.11 18.83 -4.87
CA GLY A 148 -1.81 20.09 -5.18
C GLY A 148 -3.24 19.89 -5.69
N ALA A 149 -3.96 21.00 -5.88
CA ALA A 149 -5.32 20.99 -6.42
C ALA A 149 -5.44 20.35 -7.82
N SER A 150 -4.37 20.41 -8.63
CA SER A 150 -4.31 19.81 -9.96
C SER A 150 -3.86 18.34 -9.95
N HIS A 151 -3.52 17.77 -8.79
CA HIS A 151 -3.04 16.40 -8.71
C HIS A 151 -4.21 15.41 -8.92
N PRO A 152 -4.03 14.33 -9.71
CA PRO A 152 -5.09 13.36 -9.99
C PRO A 152 -5.72 12.75 -8.73
N LEU A 153 -4.91 12.50 -7.68
CA LEU A 153 -5.41 11.97 -6.40
C LEU A 153 -6.45 12.90 -5.75
N THR A 154 -6.30 14.23 -5.87
CA THR A 154 -7.25 15.19 -5.29
C THR A 154 -8.63 15.03 -5.91
N SER A 155 -8.69 15.02 -7.24
CA SER A 155 -9.96 14.82 -7.98
C SER A 155 -10.57 13.45 -7.69
N TYR A 156 -9.73 12.42 -7.54
CA TYR A 156 -10.15 11.07 -7.18
C TYR A 156 -10.81 11.01 -5.78
N LEU A 157 -10.17 11.59 -4.76
CA LEU A 157 -10.72 11.62 -3.40
C LEU A 157 -12.03 12.41 -3.35
N ASP A 158 -12.13 13.51 -4.08
CA ASP A 158 -13.37 14.29 -4.19
C ASP A 158 -14.50 13.48 -4.86
N GLU A 159 -14.18 12.69 -5.89
CA GLU A 159 -15.15 11.81 -6.54
C GLU A 159 -15.66 10.72 -5.59
N LEU A 160 -14.76 10.08 -4.83
CA LEU A 160 -15.16 9.08 -3.84
C LEU A 160 -16.06 9.68 -2.75
N LYS A 161 -15.75 10.89 -2.27
CA LYS A 161 -16.59 11.62 -1.32
C LYS A 161 -17.98 11.92 -1.89
N LYS A 162 -18.07 12.32 -3.17
CA LYS A 162 -19.36 12.54 -3.87
C LYS A 162 -20.18 11.26 -4.02
N ARG A 163 -19.53 10.10 -4.13
CA ARG A 163 -20.17 8.78 -4.18
C ARG A 163 -20.51 8.22 -2.78
N GLU A 164 -20.36 9.02 -1.73
CA GLU A 164 -20.63 8.64 -0.33
C GLU A 164 -19.81 7.43 0.14
N ILE A 165 -18.65 7.19 -0.46
CA ILE A 165 -17.71 6.17 0.01
C ILE A 165 -17.09 6.65 1.33
N THR A 166 -17.05 5.75 2.31
CA THR A 166 -16.45 6.05 3.62
C THR A 166 -14.93 6.14 3.48
N ILE A 167 -14.37 7.32 3.74
CA ILE A 167 -12.92 7.57 3.78
C ILE A 167 -12.57 8.08 5.17
N THR A 168 -11.58 7.44 5.79
CA THR A 168 -11.03 7.89 7.08
C THR A 168 -9.66 8.50 6.85
N ASP A 169 -9.58 9.81 6.98
CA ASP A 169 -8.32 10.55 6.85
C ASP A 169 -7.58 10.53 8.21
N ILE A 170 -6.35 10.00 8.21
CA ILE A 170 -5.47 9.98 9.38
C ILE A 170 -4.27 10.88 9.09
N ASN A 171 -4.27 12.08 9.67
CA ASN A 171 -3.14 12.99 9.55
C ASN A 171 -2.04 12.61 10.55
N ILE A 172 -0.84 12.30 10.05
CA ILE A 172 0.33 11.98 10.86
C ILE A 172 1.23 13.21 10.92
N GLY A 173 1.10 13.98 12.00
CA GLY A 173 1.92 15.16 12.26
C GLY A 173 3.27 14.85 12.89
N CYS A 174 4.02 15.92 13.19
CA CYS A 174 5.22 15.83 14.03
C CYS A 174 4.85 15.39 15.46
N ILE A 175 5.70 14.60 16.10
CA ILE A 175 5.51 14.15 17.47
C ILE A 175 5.73 15.31 18.45
N SER A 176 5.03 15.28 19.59
CA SER A 176 5.11 16.36 20.58
C SER A 176 6.48 16.40 21.26
N LYS A 177 6.77 17.48 21.97
CA LYS A 177 8.00 17.61 22.77
C LYS A 177 8.07 16.54 23.86
N GLU A 178 6.93 16.24 24.47
CA GLU A 178 6.76 15.20 25.47
C GLU A 178 7.02 13.81 24.87
N ASP A 179 6.52 13.55 23.66
CA ASP A 179 6.78 12.29 22.95
C ASP A 179 8.25 12.15 22.54
N VAL A 180 8.91 13.24 22.11
CA VAL A 180 10.37 13.23 21.87
C VAL A 180 11.12 12.92 23.15
N ASN A 181 10.70 13.46 24.29
CA ASN A 181 11.33 13.15 25.57
C ASN A 181 11.11 11.68 25.98
N ALA A 182 9.91 11.14 25.79
CA ALA A 182 9.61 9.73 26.02
C ALA A 182 10.46 8.82 25.12
N LEU A 183 10.52 9.12 23.82
CA LEU A 183 11.32 8.38 22.85
C LEU A 183 12.81 8.37 23.23
N ILE A 184 13.37 9.52 23.61
CA ILE A 184 14.77 9.63 24.02
C ILE A 184 15.02 8.88 25.34
N SER A 185 14.14 9.08 26.33
CA SER A 185 14.19 8.41 27.63
C SER A 185 14.23 6.89 27.47
N ASP A 186 13.38 6.34 26.62
CA ASP A 186 13.34 4.91 26.31
C ASP A 186 14.61 4.48 25.55
N THR A 187 15.04 5.27 24.56
CA THR A 187 16.22 4.95 23.72
C THR A 187 17.51 4.87 24.53
N ILE A 188 17.72 5.78 25.49
CA ILE A 188 18.94 5.81 26.31
C ILE A 188 18.75 5.16 27.69
N SER A 189 17.58 4.55 27.95
CA SER A 189 17.23 3.88 29.21
C SER A 189 17.42 4.75 30.46
N MET A 190 17.09 6.04 30.37
CA MET A 190 17.15 6.99 31.48
C MET A 190 15.76 7.54 31.82
N PRO A 191 15.45 7.85 33.09
CA PRO A 191 14.19 8.47 33.45
C PRO A 191 13.92 9.79 32.71
N GLN A 192 12.68 10.02 32.30
CA GLN A 192 12.24 11.19 31.52
C GLN A 192 12.60 12.56 32.13
N HIS A 193 12.76 12.65 33.44
CA HIS A 193 13.14 13.90 34.10
C HIS A 193 14.63 14.25 33.89
N LEU A 194 15.49 13.27 33.64
CA LEU A 194 16.92 13.47 33.35
C LEU A 194 17.17 13.78 31.87
N THR A 195 16.30 13.29 30.97
CA THR A 195 16.46 13.47 29.52
C THR A 195 15.93 14.80 29.01
N ARG A 196 15.12 15.51 29.81
CA ARG A 196 14.36 16.68 29.37
C ARG A 196 15.21 17.76 28.70
N SER A 197 16.32 18.16 29.32
CA SER A 197 17.21 19.19 28.76
C SER A 197 17.79 18.80 27.40
N PHE A 198 18.09 17.52 27.20
CA PHE A 198 18.58 17.00 25.93
C PHE A 198 17.45 16.93 24.89
N SER A 199 16.29 16.42 25.29
CA SER A 199 15.10 16.36 24.43
C SER A 199 14.63 17.73 23.95
N ASP A 200 14.78 18.78 24.74
CA ASP A 200 14.52 20.16 24.34
C ASP A 200 15.41 20.61 23.16
N ILE A 201 16.70 20.23 23.19
CA ILE A 201 17.65 20.52 22.12
C ILE A 201 17.29 19.73 20.86
N VAL A 202 17.01 18.44 21.01
CA VAL A 202 16.62 17.55 19.90
C VAL A 202 15.34 18.06 19.26
N TYR A 203 14.31 18.38 20.04
CA TYR A 203 13.05 18.92 19.53
C TYR A 203 13.26 20.22 18.77
N LYS A 204 14.06 21.16 19.31
CA LYS A 204 14.35 22.44 18.65
C LYS A 204 15.06 22.26 17.30
N LYS A 205 15.89 21.22 17.15
CA LYS A 205 16.63 20.91 15.92
C LYS A 205 15.79 20.18 14.88
N THR A 206 14.84 19.37 15.31
CA THR A 206 14.12 18.41 14.47
C THR A 206 12.67 18.82 14.19
N GLY A 207 12.14 19.78 14.97
CA GLY A 207 10.74 20.18 14.91
C GLY A 207 9.76 19.07 15.31
N GLY A 208 10.22 18.02 15.99
CA GLY A 208 9.40 16.85 16.30
C GLY A 208 9.17 15.91 15.10
N ASN A 209 9.88 16.08 13.98
CA ASN A 209 9.82 15.10 12.90
C ASN A 209 10.52 13.80 13.35
N ALA A 210 9.78 12.70 13.47
CA ALA A 210 10.30 11.44 14.03
C ALA A 210 11.52 10.87 13.27
N LEU A 211 11.56 11.03 11.94
CA LEU A 211 12.72 10.64 11.14
C LEU A 211 13.94 11.51 11.48
N PHE A 212 13.75 12.82 11.60
CA PHE A 212 14.86 13.71 11.96
C PHE A 212 15.31 13.52 13.41
N VAL A 213 14.41 13.21 14.33
CA VAL A 213 14.75 12.84 15.72
C VAL A 213 15.68 11.63 15.73
N THR A 214 15.29 10.55 15.06
CA THR A 214 16.10 9.32 15.01
C THR A 214 17.44 9.53 14.29
N GLN A 215 17.45 10.23 13.15
CA GLN A 215 18.69 10.56 12.43
C GLN A 215 19.63 11.48 13.23
N PHE A 216 19.07 12.47 13.93
CA PHE A 216 19.87 13.36 14.77
C PHE A 216 20.52 12.61 15.93
N LEU A 217 19.76 11.72 16.60
CA LEU A 217 20.34 10.86 17.65
C LEU A 217 21.44 9.95 17.09
N GLN A 218 21.22 9.36 15.91
CA GLN A 218 22.24 8.53 15.25
C GLN A 218 23.51 9.33 14.93
N SER A 219 23.39 10.54 14.39
CA SER A 219 24.54 11.44 14.13
C SER A 219 25.31 11.76 15.40
N LEU A 220 24.64 12.00 16.53
CA LEU A 220 25.31 12.23 17.81
C LEU A 220 26.11 11.01 18.29
N CYS A 221 25.58 9.80 18.07
CA CYS A 221 26.32 8.56 18.34
C CYS A 221 27.53 8.41 17.41
N ASP A 222 27.34 8.63 16.11
CA ASP A 222 28.39 8.48 15.10
C ASP A 222 29.53 9.50 15.30
N GLU A 223 29.21 10.70 15.78
CA GLU A 223 30.17 11.76 16.13
C GLU A 223 30.80 11.57 17.53
N GLY A 224 30.37 10.56 18.30
CA GLY A 224 30.86 10.31 19.66
C GLY A 224 30.42 11.35 20.69
N LEU A 225 29.42 12.17 20.37
CA LEU A 225 28.82 13.15 21.27
C LEU A 225 27.79 12.53 22.22
N LEU A 226 27.23 11.38 21.83
CA LEU A 226 26.40 10.54 22.67
C LEU A 226 27.07 9.17 22.81
N VAL A 227 27.48 8.83 24.03
CA VAL A 227 28.16 7.57 24.35
C VAL A 227 27.46 6.89 25.52
N PHE A 228 27.36 5.57 25.45
CA PHE A 228 26.94 4.78 26.61
C PHE A 228 28.10 4.70 27.59
N SER A 229 27.86 5.12 28.83
CA SER A 229 28.75 4.76 29.94
C SER A 229 28.44 3.32 30.32
N LEU A 230 29.34 2.41 29.98
CA LEU A 230 29.37 1.05 30.55
C LEU A 230 29.83 1.09 32.02
#